data_AF-A0A3J0N3W7-F1
#
_entry.id   AF-A0A3J0N3W7-F1
#
_cell.length_a   1.000
_cell.length_b   1.000
_cell.length_c   1.000
_cell.angle_alpha   90.00
_cell.angle_beta   90.00
_cell.angle_gamma   90.00
#
_symmetry.space_group_name_H-M   'P 1'
#
loop_
_entity.id
_entity.type
_entity.pdbx_description
1 polymer ?
#
loop_
_entity_poly.entity_id
_entity_poly.type
_entity_poly.pdbx_seq_one_letter_code
_entity_poly.pdbx_strand_id
1 'polypeptide(L)'
;MVGAGKFKNRINTNNIYLSDALDYIPLTGSVRETDYNKFVETFQLAFPDGGVGIAIASRLLAMKRPDYFVCLDSQNRYKLCKDFGISTTITFEMYWGNIIARIIDSVWWSSPRPNTPIEEQAWNGRAAMIDAIFYEGLE
;
A
#
# COMPACT_ATOMS: atom_id res chain seq x y z
N MET A 1 -1.17 -13.97 -13.99
CA MET A 1 -1.85 -13.54 -12.75
C MET A 1 -2.31 -14.77 -11.97
N VAL A 2 -1.51 -15.28 -11.02
CA VAL A 2 -1.87 -16.50 -10.25
C VAL A 2 -2.66 -16.17 -8.96
N GLY A 3 -2.55 -14.95 -8.42
CA GLY A 3 -3.21 -14.55 -7.16
C GLY A 3 -4.58 -13.88 -7.27
N ALA A 4 -4.94 -13.32 -8.44
CA ALA A 4 -6.18 -12.55 -8.62
C ALA A 4 -7.44 -13.40 -8.37
N GLY A 5 -7.41 -14.69 -8.73
CA GLY A 5 -8.52 -15.61 -8.51
C GLY A 5 -8.77 -15.92 -7.03
N LYS A 6 -7.70 -16.19 -6.26
CA LYS A 6 -7.80 -16.44 -4.81
C LYS A 6 -8.33 -15.22 -4.08
N PHE A 7 -7.80 -14.03 -4.39
CA PHE A 7 -8.27 -12.79 -3.79
C PHE A 7 -9.74 -12.51 -4.10
N LYS A 8 -10.15 -12.62 -5.37
CA LYS A 8 -11.55 -12.48 -5.79
C LYS A 8 -12.47 -13.45 -5.03
N ASN A 9 -12.03 -14.70 -4.85
CA ASN A 9 -12.78 -15.67 -4.05
C ASN A 9 -12.95 -15.20 -2.60
N ARG A 10 -11.88 -14.75 -1.93
CA ARG A 10 -11.94 -14.29 -0.53
C ARG A 10 -12.87 -13.10 -0.33
N ILE A 11 -12.88 -12.15 -1.28
CA ILE A 11 -13.82 -11.03 -1.29
C ILE A 11 -15.26 -11.54 -1.45
N ASN A 12 -15.51 -12.41 -2.44
CA ASN A 12 -16.86 -12.93 -2.71
C ASN A 12 -17.42 -13.79 -1.56
N THR A 13 -16.55 -14.48 -0.82
CA THR A 13 -16.95 -15.27 0.36
C THR A 13 -16.98 -14.46 1.65
N ASN A 14 -16.79 -13.13 1.57
CA ASN A 14 -16.72 -12.24 2.72
C ASN A 14 -15.76 -12.75 3.82
N ASN A 15 -14.54 -13.11 3.43
CA ASN A 15 -13.56 -13.66 4.37
C ASN A 15 -13.24 -12.64 5.47
N ILE A 16 -13.51 -13.02 6.72
CA ILE A 16 -13.44 -12.13 7.88
C ILE A 16 -12.04 -11.53 8.08
N TYR A 17 -10.98 -12.29 7.81
CA TYR A 17 -9.61 -11.84 7.99
C TYR A 17 -9.21 -10.69 7.06
N LEU A 18 -9.91 -10.49 5.93
CA LEU A 18 -9.69 -9.29 5.10
C LEU A 18 -10.21 -8.02 5.78
N SER A 19 -11.37 -8.11 6.44
CA SER A 19 -11.95 -7.00 7.19
C SER A 19 -11.13 -6.73 8.46
N ASP A 20 -10.88 -7.79 9.25
CA ASP A 20 -10.13 -7.70 10.50
C ASP A 20 -8.72 -7.14 10.28
N ALA A 21 -8.05 -7.53 9.19
CA ALA A 21 -6.75 -6.99 8.84
C ALA A 21 -6.83 -5.47 8.63
N LEU A 22 -7.81 -5.01 7.85
CA LEU A 22 -7.98 -3.60 7.57
C LEU A 22 -8.27 -2.81 8.85
N ASP A 23 -9.00 -3.36 9.82
CA ASP A 23 -9.32 -2.68 11.08
C ASP A 23 -8.10 -2.28 11.91
N TYR A 24 -6.96 -2.95 11.73
CA TYR A 24 -5.69 -2.52 12.34
C TYR A 24 -5.15 -1.22 11.76
N ILE A 25 -5.53 -0.85 10.53
CA ILE A 25 -5.12 0.42 9.91
C ILE A 25 -6.10 1.52 10.31
N PRO A 26 -5.66 2.56 11.03
CA PRO A 26 -6.56 3.61 11.51
C PRO A 26 -7.07 4.46 10.34
N LEU A 27 -8.34 4.85 10.38
CA LEU A 27 -8.97 5.70 9.36
C LEU A 27 -8.45 7.14 9.38
N THR A 28 -8.04 7.62 10.55
CA THR A 28 -7.53 8.98 10.76
C THR A 28 -6.34 8.96 11.71
N GLY A 29 -5.56 10.04 11.73
CA GLY A 29 -4.36 10.13 12.56
C GLY A 29 -3.18 9.32 12.00
N SER A 30 -2.18 9.08 12.84
CA SER A 30 -0.93 8.43 12.43
C SER A 30 -1.10 6.94 12.24
N VAL A 31 -0.53 6.40 11.15
CA VAL A 31 -0.34 4.95 10.97
C VAL A 31 1.07 4.59 11.43
N ARG A 32 1.20 3.57 12.28
CA ARG A 32 2.48 3.07 12.79
C ARG A 32 2.87 1.77 12.11
N GLU A 33 4.15 1.43 12.16
CA GLU A 33 4.65 0.15 11.67
C GLU A 33 3.97 -1.04 12.36
N THR A 34 3.67 -0.90 13.66
CA THR A 34 2.93 -1.90 14.42
C THR A 34 1.52 -2.15 13.87
N ASP A 35 0.87 -1.13 13.30
CA ASP A 35 -0.45 -1.24 12.71
C ASP A 35 -0.36 -2.02 11.39
N TYR A 36 0.65 -1.70 10.59
CA TYR A 36 0.99 -2.44 9.38
C TYR A 36 1.33 -3.91 9.65
N ASN A 37 2.16 -4.19 10.66
CA ASN A 37 2.55 -5.56 10.99
C ASN A 37 1.34 -6.40 11.41
N LYS A 38 0.43 -5.86 12.23
CA LYS A 38 -0.83 -6.53 12.59
C LYS A 38 -1.75 -6.74 11.39
N PHE A 39 -1.81 -5.76 10.48
CA PHE A 39 -2.50 -5.92 9.21
C PHE A 39 -1.91 -7.10 8.41
N VAL A 40 -0.58 -7.20 8.27
CA VAL A 40 0.08 -8.27 7.51
C VAL A 40 -0.20 -9.64 8.13
N GLU A 41 0.02 -9.77 9.45
CA GLU A 41 -0.23 -11.01 10.20
C GLU A 41 -1.66 -11.51 9.97
N THR A 42 -2.64 -10.61 10.12
CA THR A 42 -4.07 -10.96 9.97
C THR A 42 -4.44 -11.20 8.50
N PHE A 43 -3.94 -10.39 7.58
CA PHE A 43 -4.22 -10.52 6.15
C PHE A 43 -3.76 -11.87 5.60
N GLN A 44 -2.61 -12.37 6.06
CA GLN A 44 -2.09 -13.67 5.64
C GLN A 44 -2.99 -14.84 6.09
N LEU A 45 -3.78 -14.70 7.16
CA LEU A 45 -4.76 -15.70 7.59
C LEU A 45 -5.90 -15.91 6.56
N ALA A 46 -6.18 -14.91 5.72
CA ALA A 46 -7.12 -15.08 4.60
C ALA A 46 -6.55 -16.00 3.49
N PHE A 47 -5.23 -16.24 3.48
CA PHE A 47 -4.51 -16.98 2.43
C PHE A 47 -3.56 -18.03 3.02
N PRO A 48 -4.07 -19.04 3.76
CA PRO A 48 -3.25 -20.06 4.41
C PRO A 48 -2.40 -20.86 3.42
N ASP A 49 -2.90 -21.07 2.20
CA ASP A 49 -2.19 -21.75 1.10
C ASP A 49 -1.33 -20.78 0.26
N GLY A 50 -1.07 -19.58 0.77
CA GLY A 50 -0.39 -18.49 0.07
C GLY A 50 -1.06 -18.08 -1.24
N GLY A 51 -0.26 -17.51 -2.15
CA GLY A 51 -0.71 -17.06 -3.46
C GLY A 51 -1.28 -15.63 -3.48
N VAL A 52 -1.13 -14.89 -2.39
CA VAL A 52 -1.30 -13.44 -2.35
C VAL A 52 0.05 -12.79 -2.11
N GLY A 53 0.30 -11.65 -2.73
CA GLY A 53 1.55 -10.90 -2.55
C GLY A 53 1.27 -9.45 -2.18
N ILE A 54 2.36 -8.71 -1.93
CA ILE A 54 2.29 -7.31 -1.52
C ILE A 54 1.42 -6.45 -2.45
N ALA A 55 1.40 -6.74 -3.76
CA ALA A 55 0.65 -5.94 -4.73
C ALA A 55 -0.86 -5.89 -4.51
N ILE A 56 -1.44 -6.89 -3.83
CA ILE A 56 -2.87 -6.88 -3.49
C ILE A 56 -3.07 -6.17 -2.15
N ALA A 57 -2.25 -6.48 -1.16
CA ALA A 57 -2.28 -5.83 0.15
C ALA A 57 -2.06 -4.32 0.05
N SER A 58 -1.03 -3.87 -0.68
CA SER A 58 -0.74 -2.45 -0.87
C SER A 58 -1.87 -1.71 -1.57
N ARG A 59 -2.65 -2.38 -2.44
CA ARG A 59 -3.84 -1.79 -3.06
C ARG A 59 -4.94 -1.54 -2.03
N LEU A 60 -5.23 -2.52 -1.17
CA LEU A 60 -6.21 -2.34 -0.09
C LEU A 60 -5.78 -1.26 0.90
N LEU A 61 -4.50 -1.24 1.25
CA LEU A 61 -3.91 -0.23 2.12
C LEU A 61 -4.01 1.17 1.52
N ALA A 62 -3.66 1.33 0.24
CA ALA A 62 -3.78 2.61 -0.47
C ALA A 62 -5.24 3.06 -0.60
N MET A 63 -6.19 2.14 -0.77
CA MET A 63 -7.63 2.48 -0.76
C MET A 63 -8.10 2.96 0.61
N LYS A 64 -7.57 2.41 1.72
CA LYS A 64 -7.96 2.80 3.08
C LYS A 64 -7.26 4.07 3.56
N ARG A 65 -5.97 4.23 3.27
CA ARG A 65 -5.11 5.35 3.68
C ARG A 65 -4.23 5.82 2.52
N PRO A 66 -4.82 6.53 1.53
CA PRO A 66 -4.11 6.99 0.35
C PRO A 66 -3.07 8.08 0.64
N ASP A 67 -3.08 8.64 1.86
CA ASP A 67 -2.05 9.55 2.35
C ASP A 67 -0.79 8.84 2.86
N TYR A 68 -0.85 7.54 3.18
CA TYR A 68 0.29 6.76 3.68
C TYR A 68 0.82 5.76 2.67
N PHE A 69 -0.05 5.04 1.97
CA PHE A 69 0.35 3.85 1.23
C PHE A 69 0.39 4.05 -0.27
N VAL A 70 1.41 3.44 -0.89
CA VAL A 70 1.57 3.38 -2.36
C VAL A 70 1.09 2.02 -2.85
N CYS A 71 0.20 2.00 -3.83
CA CYS A 71 -0.16 0.75 -4.49
C CYS A 71 1.00 0.26 -5.37
N LEU A 72 1.75 -0.76 -4.92
CA LEU A 72 2.85 -1.33 -5.69
C LEU A 72 2.33 -2.41 -6.64
N ASP A 73 2.44 -2.23 -7.94
CA ASP A 73 1.99 -3.22 -8.94
C ASP A 73 3.14 -3.69 -9.83
N SER A 74 2.85 -4.17 -11.04
CA SER A 74 3.88 -4.57 -12.01
C SER A 74 4.36 -3.41 -12.88
N GLN A 75 3.54 -2.38 -13.05
CA GLN A 75 3.78 -1.28 -13.97
C GLN A 75 4.60 -0.17 -13.31
N ASN A 76 4.50 0.00 -11.99
CA ASN A 76 5.27 1.02 -11.28
C ASN A 76 6.51 0.49 -10.53
N ARG A 77 6.61 -0.84 -10.36
CA ARG A 77 7.58 -1.45 -9.46
C ARG A 77 9.02 -1.27 -9.87
N TYR A 78 9.33 -1.42 -11.16
CA TYR A 78 10.73 -1.36 -11.61
C TYR A 78 11.31 0.03 -11.37
N LYS A 79 10.67 1.07 -11.91
CA LYS A 79 11.09 2.46 -11.72
C LYS A 79 11.11 2.87 -10.25
N LEU A 80 10.06 2.55 -9.47
CA LEU A 80 10.03 2.87 -8.04
C LEU A 80 11.20 2.22 -7.30
N CYS A 81 11.43 0.91 -7.49
CA CYS A 81 12.50 0.20 -6.78
C CYS A 81 13.88 0.70 -7.21
N LYS A 82 14.07 0.99 -8.49
CA LYS A 82 15.31 1.58 -9.02
C LYS A 82 15.62 2.93 -8.37
N ASP A 83 14.65 3.83 -8.34
CA ASP A 83 14.85 5.19 -7.81
C ASP A 83 14.98 5.18 -6.27
N PHE A 84 14.35 4.21 -5.60
CA PHE A 84 14.55 3.98 -4.18
C PHE A 84 15.86 3.21 -3.88
N GLY A 85 16.54 2.65 -4.88
CA GLY A 85 17.76 1.86 -4.69
C GLY A 85 17.53 0.55 -3.93
N ILE A 86 16.39 -0.10 -4.15
CA ILE A 86 15.97 -1.34 -3.47
C ILE A 86 15.71 -2.47 -4.48
N SER A 87 15.64 -3.72 -3.98
CA SER A 87 15.28 -4.88 -4.80
C SER A 87 13.88 -4.75 -5.40
N THR A 88 13.68 -5.21 -6.63
CA THR A 88 12.35 -5.31 -7.25
C THR A 88 11.49 -6.41 -6.62
N THR A 89 12.12 -7.39 -5.96
CA THR A 89 11.45 -8.38 -5.13
C THR A 89 11.17 -7.79 -3.75
N ILE A 90 9.94 -7.31 -3.58
CA ILE A 90 9.44 -6.72 -2.33
C ILE A 90 8.52 -7.72 -1.64
N THR A 91 8.87 -8.14 -0.43
CA THR A 91 8.02 -8.94 0.47
C THR A 91 7.15 -8.02 1.35
N PHE A 92 6.27 -8.60 2.18
CA PHE A 92 5.49 -7.82 3.13
C PHE A 92 6.40 -7.11 4.16
N GLU A 93 7.37 -7.84 4.69
CA GLU A 93 8.31 -7.37 5.72
C GLU A 93 9.18 -6.23 5.20
N MET A 94 9.55 -6.27 3.91
CA MET A 94 10.36 -5.23 3.29
C MET A 94 9.56 -3.97 2.93
N TYR A 95 8.27 -4.08 2.64
CA TYR A 95 7.47 -2.99 2.06
C TYR A 95 7.41 -1.76 2.96
N TRP A 96 7.19 -1.94 4.26
CA TRP A 96 7.10 -0.82 5.19
C TRP A 96 8.42 -0.05 5.28
N GLY A 97 9.50 -0.71 5.68
CA GLY A 97 10.80 -0.06 5.88
C GLY A 97 11.40 0.50 4.58
N ASN A 98 11.27 -0.23 3.47
CA ASN A 98 11.94 0.17 2.23
C ASN A 98 11.17 1.21 1.42
N ILE A 99 9.84 1.32 1.58
CA ILE A 99 9.01 2.22 0.78
C ILE A 99 8.28 3.21 1.69
N ILE A 100 7.43 2.73 2.60
CA ILE A 100 6.52 3.59 3.37
C ILE A 100 7.27 4.50 4.35
N ALA A 101 8.19 3.95 5.16
CA ALA A 101 8.98 4.72 6.10
C ALA A 101 9.77 5.83 5.40
N ARG A 102 10.40 5.52 4.26
CA ARG A 102 11.17 6.51 3.46
C ARG A 102 10.30 7.62 2.89
N ILE A 103 9.05 7.30 2.51
CA ILE A 103 8.09 8.31 2.06
C ILE A 103 7.68 9.21 3.23
N ILE A 104 7.34 8.64 4.38
CA ILE A 104 6.93 9.38 5.59
C ILE A 104 8.05 10.30 6.08
N ASP A 105 9.31 9.84 6.00
CA ASP A 105 10.50 10.62 6.38
C ASP A 105 10.84 11.73 5.37
N SER A 106 10.17 11.79 4.21
CA SER A 106 10.43 12.81 3.20
C SER A 106 9.85 14.18 3.58
N VAL A 107 10.57 15.24 3.20
CA VAL A 107 10.10 16.63 3.38
C VAL A 107 8.75 16.85 2.69
N TRP A 108 8.56 16.26 1.51
CA TRP A 108 7.32 16.33 0.74
C TRP A 108 6.12 15.77 1.53
N TRP A 109 6.26 14.60 2.16
CA TRP A 109 5.17 14.00 2.92
C TRP A 109 4.83 14.81 4.18
N SER A 110 5.86 15.40 4.82
CA SER A 110 5.71 16.25 6.01
C SER A 110 5.22 17.67 5.72
N SER A 111 4.95 18.01 4.45
CA SER A 111 4.46 19.33 4.06
C SER A 111 3.14 19.68 4.75
N PRO A 112 2.94 20.95 5.14
CA PRO A 112 1.72 21.37 5.81
C PRO A 112 0.51 21.17 4.89
N ARG A 113 -0.64 20.83 5.50
CA ARG A 113 -1.91 20.71 4.77
C ARG A 113 -2.22 22.07 4.09
N PRO A 114 -2.47 22.09 2.78
CA PRO A 114 -2.81 23.31 2.06
C PRO A 114 -4.24 23.77 2.39
N ASN A 115 -4.51 25.04 2.11
CA ASN A 115 -5.81 25.67 2.41
C ASN A 115 -6.76 25.70 1.21
N THR A 116 -6.29 25.38 0.01
CA THR A 116 -7.15 25.36 -1.19
C THR A 116 -7.79 23.97 -1.32
N PRO A 117 -9.08 23.86 -1.67
CA PRO A 117 -9.76 22.57 -1.71
C PRO A 117 -9.13 21.53 -2.65
N ILE A 118 -8.61 21.99 -3.80
CA ILE A 118 -7.99 21.10 -4.81
C ILE A 118 -6.67 20.53 -4.30
N GLU A 119 -5.80 21.39 -3.76
CA GLU A 119 -4.52 20.94 -3.22
C GLU A 119 -4.73 20.08 -1.97
N GLU A 120 -5.74 20.39 -1.16
CA GLU A 120 -6.09 19.61 0.01
C GLU A 120 -6.53 18.19 -0.36
N GLN A 121 -7.32 18.06 -1.43
CA GLN A 121 -7.71 16.74 -1.94
C GLN A 121 -6.49 15.94 -2.41
N ALA A 122 -5.57 16.57 -3.15
CA ALA A 122 -4.32 15.94 -3.56
C ALA A 122 -3.46 15.56 -2.34
N TRP A 123 -3.38 16.43 -1.33
CA TRP A 123 -2.64 16.20 -0.09
C TRP A 123 -3.19 15.00 0.67
N ASN A 124 -4.52 14.83 0.73
CA ASN A 124 -5.17 13.68 1.38
C ASN A 124 -4.94 12.35 0.64
N GLY A 125 -4.59 12.38 -0.66
CA GLY A 125 -4.29 11.20 -1.46
C GLY A 125 -2.82 11.06 -1.87
N ARG A 126 -1.93 11.85 -1.26
CA ARG A 126 -0.59 12.13 -1.78
C ARG A 126 0.25 10.89 -2.05
N ALA A 127 0.26 9.92 -1.14
CA ALA A 127 1.08 8.73 -1.28
C ALA A 127 0.56 7.80 -2.37
N ALA A 128 -0.77 7.65 -2.48
CA ALA A 128 -1.37 6.82 -3.53
C ALA A 128 -0.95 7.32 -4.93
N MET A 129 -0.91 8.64 -5.16
CA MET A 129 -0.52 9.24 -6.45
C MET A 129 0.94 8.97 -6.87
N ILE A 130 1.80 8.51 -5.96
CA ILE A 130 3.15 8.06 -6.30
C ILE A 130 3.10 6.91 -7.32
N ASP A 131 2.02 6.11 -7.32
CA ASP A 131 1.84 5.03 -8.29
C ASP A 131 1.90 5.52 -9.75
N ALA A 132 1.30 6.67 -10.04
CA ALA A 132 1.23 7.29 -11.35
C ALA A 132 2.56 7.91 -11.77
N ILE A 133 3.35 8.42 -10.82
CA ILE A 133 4.68 8.99 -11.09
C ILE A 133 5.67 7.90 -11.56
N PHE A 134 5.56 6.73 -10.94
CA PHE A 134 6.43 5.59 -11.26
C PHE A 134 5.86 4.67 -12.32
N TYR A 135 4.63 4.90 -12.79
CA TYR A 135 3.99 4.10 -13.81
C TYR A 135 4.80 4.10 -15.12
N GLU A 136 5.19 2.90 -15.56
CA GLU A 136 5.75 2.65 -16.89
C GLU A 136 4.63 2.02 -17.72
N GLY A 137 4.06 2.81 -18.62
CA GLY A 137 3.10 2.33 -19.61
C GLY A 137 3.76 1.35 -20.57
N LEU A 138 2.94 0.49 -21.18
CA LEU A 138 3.39 -0.27 -22.34
C LEU A 138 3.49 0.70 -23.52
N GLU A 139 4.70 0.90 -24.05
CA GLU A 139 4.90 1.54 -25.37
C GLU A 139 4.32 0.68 -26.49
#